data_AF-A0A961BV10-F1
#
_entry.id   AF-A0A961BV10-F1
#
_cell.length_a   1.000
_cell.length_b   1.000
_cell.length_c   1.000
_cell.angle_alpha   90.00
_cell.angle_beta   90.00
_cell.angle_gamma   90.00
#
_symmetry.space_group_name_H-M   'P 1'
#
loop_
_entity.id
_entity.type
_entity.pdbx_description
1 polymer ?
#
loop_
_entity_poly.entity_id
_entity_poly.type
_entity_poly.pdbx_seq_one_letter_code
_entity_poly.pdbx_strand_id
1 'polypeptide(L)'
;MIDLHAHVVLESVLGAAGPHGPELDEGDPDTGRPPCFRVGDYRLVGVRYRGSPFMDLDARLAAMDAADIDLEVLSPNPLTS
;
A
#
# COMPACT_ATOMS: atom_id res chain seq x y z
N MET A 1 -15.51 -16.34 3.26
CA MET A 1 -14.24 -16.91 2.72
C MET A 1 -13.04 -16.56 3.60
N ILE A 2 -11.97 -17.38 3.64
CA ILE A 2 -10.70 -16.99 4.28
C ILE A 2 -9.64 -16.77 3.20
N ASP A 3 -9.04 -15.58 3.16
CA ASP A 3 -7.89 -15.28 2.33
C ASP A 3 -6.60 -15.36 3.16
N LEU A 4 -5.64 -16.15 2.66
CA LEU A 4 -4.38 -16.43 3.32
C LEU A 4 -3.20 -15.67 2.69
N HIS A 5 -3.42 -14.90 1.62
CA HIS A 5 -2.35 -14.24 0.90
C HIS A 5 -2.72 -12.80 0.51
N ALA A 6 -2.60 -11.90 1.47
CA ALA A 6 -2.77 -10.48 1.25
C ALA A 6 -1.60 -9.66 1.81
N HIS A 7 -1.45 -8.45 1.26
CA HIS A 7 -0.33 -7.56 1.54
C HIS A 7 -0.80 -6.21 2.08
N VAL A 8 -0.07 -5.66 3.05
CA VAL A 8 -0.33 -4.35 3.66
C VAL A 8 0.94 -3.50 3.67
N VAL A 9 0.79 -2.18 3.54
CA VAL A 9 1.85 -1.20 3.76
C VAL A 9 1.54 -0.45 5.04
N LEU A 10 2.47 -0.48 5.99
CA LEU A 10 2.31 0.22 7.26
C LEU A 10 2.89 1.63 7.15
N GLU A 11 2.13 2.64 7.55
CA GLU A 11 2.63 4.02 7.49
C GLU A 11 3.88 4.22 8.37
N SER A 12 4.00 3.48 9.47
CA SER A 12 5.14 3.53 10.38
C SER A 12 6.48 3.06 9.79
N VAL A 13 6.48 2.29 8.70
CA VAL A 13 7.72 1.82 8.06
C VAL A 13 8.22 2.75 6.96
N LEU A 14 7.39 3.72 6.52
CA LEU A 14 7.76 4.67 5.48
C LEU A 14 8.91 5.57 5.97
N GLY A 15 10.01 5.61 5.20
CA GLY A 15 11.22 6.37 5.54
C GLY A 15 12.05 5.83 6.71
N ALA A 16 11.61 4.73 7.36
CA ALA A 16 12.28 4.20 8.55
C ALA A 16 13.70 3.65 8.28
N ALA A 17 13.96 3.19 7.05
CA ALA A 17 15.27 2.67 6.62
C ALA A 17 16.03 3.63 5.69
N GLY A 18 15.71 4.94 5.74
CA GLY A 18 16.34 5.95 4.88
C GLY A 18 16.21 5.60 3.39
N PRO A 19 17.28 5.72 2.59
CA PRO A 19 17.22 5.51 1.14
C PRO A 19 16.90 4.07 0.72
N HIS A 20 17.03 3.11 1.63
CA HIS A 20 16.70 1.70 1.38
C HIS A 20 15.27 1.34 1.79
N GLY A 21 14.58 2.25 2.48
CA GLY A 21 13.21 2.04 2.93
C GLY A 21 12.16 2.42 1.90
N PRO A 22 10.90 2.05 2.15
CA PRO A 22 9.79 2.45 1.32
C PRO A 22 9.48 3.95 1.49
N GLU A 23 9.16 4.61 0.40
CA GLU A 23 8.71 6.00 0.35
C GLU A 23 7.45 6.13 -0.51
N LEU A 24 6.60 7.08 -0.13
CA LEU A 24 5.42 7.47 -0.89
C LEU A 24 5.54 8.89 -1.41
N ASP A 25 5.21 9.04 -2.68
CA ASP A 25 4.95 10.31 -3.35
C ASP A 25 3.49 10.27 -3.84
N GLU A 26 2.68 11.23 -3.38
CA GLU A 26 1.24 11.27 -3.70
C GLU A 26 0.93 11.73 -5.13
N GLY A 27 1.97 12.08 -5.90
CA GLY A 27 1.81 12.68 -7.20
C GLY A 27 1.46 14.17 -7.10
N ASP A 28 0.98 14.73 -8.19
CA ASP A 28 0.43 16.07 -8.24
C ASP A 28 -0.75 16.06 -9.23
N PRO A 29 -2.00 16.07 -8.71
CA PRO A 29 -3.19 16.04 -9.54
C PRO A 29 -3.31 17.23 -10.49
N ASP A 30 -2.82 18.41 -10.10
CA ASP A 30 -2.95 19.65 -10.89
C ASP A 30 -2.05 19.62 -12.13
N THR A 31 -0.89 18.97 -12.02
CA THR A 31 0.04 18.74 -13.13
C THR A 31 -0.16 17.38 -13.82
N GLY A 32 -1.09 16.56 -13.33
CA GLY A 32 -1.33 15.20 -13.82
C GLY A 32 -0.21 14.21 -13.50
N ARG A 33 0.70 14.55 -12.58
CA ARG A 33 1.81 13.68 -12.17
C ARG A 33 1.26 12.53 -11.32
N PRO A 34 1.45 11.26 -11.72
CA PRO A 34 0.91 10.13 -10.98
C PRO A 34 1.61 9.93 -9.63
N PRO A 35 0.92 9.32 -8.63
CA PRO A 35 1.56 8.87 -7.40
C PRO A 35 2.64 7.83 -7.68
N CYS A 36 3.63 7.73 -6.80
CA CYS A 36 4.74 6.80 -6.92
C CYS A 36 5.12 6.22 -5.55
N PHE A 37 5.22 4.89 -5.49
CA PHE A 37 5.82 4.16 -4.39
C PHE A 37 7.25 3.76 -4.77
N ARG A 38 8.21 3.96 -3.86
CA ARG A 38 9.65 3.80 -4.14
C ARG A 38 10.35 3.03 -3.04
N VAL A 39 11.33 2.21 -3.42
CA VAL A 39 12.20 1.45 -2.51
C VAL A 39 13.57 1.34 -3.17
N GLY A 40 14.57 2.03 -2.62
CA GLY A 40 15.86 2.20 -3.32
C GLY A 40 15.65 2.75 -4.74
N ASP A 41 16.14 2.03 -5.74
CA ASP A 41 16.00 2.41 -7.15
C ASP A 41 14.69 1.93 -7.80
N TYR A 42 13.93 1.07 -7.12
CA TYR A 42 12.65 0.58 -7.63
C TYR A 42 11.56 1.65 -7.51
N ARG A 43 10.74 1.77 -8.54
CA ARG A 43 9.60 2.69 -8.59
C ARG A 43 8.37 2.01 -9.17
N LEU A 44 7.28 2.06 -8.42
CA LEU A 44 5.94 1.72 -8.88
C LEU A 44 5.14 3.00 -9.08
N VAL A 45 4.83 3.33 -10.33
CA VAL A 45 4.18 4.59 -10.72
C VAL A 45 2.71 4.33 -11.04
N GLY A 46 1.83 5.24 -10.62
CA GLY A 46 0.38 5.19 -10.88
C GLY A 46 -0.43 4.45 -9.82
N VAL A 47 0.21 3.88 -8.80
CA VAL A 47 -0.46 3.21 -7.69
C VAL A 47 -0.55 4.16 -6.50
N ARG A 48 -1.78 4.46 -6.07
CA ARG A 48 -2.03 5.24 -4.86
C ARG A 48 -2.21 4.29 -3.69
N TYR A 49 -1.33 4.39 -2.70
CA TYR A 49 -1.40 3.55 -1.49
C TYR A 49 -2.25 4.19 -0.39
N ARG A 50 -2.13 5.50 -0.14
CA ARG A 50 -2.98 6.20 0.84
C ARG A 50 -4.44 6.24 0.36
N GLY A 51 -5.36 5.99 1.29
CA GLY A 51 -6.80 5.90 1.00
C GLY A 51 -7.18 4.67 0.17
N SER A 52 -6.28 3.70 0.01
CA SER A 52 -6.56 2.41 -0.61
C SER A 52 -6.59 1.30 0.45
N PRO A 53 -7.21 0.14 0.16
CA PRO A 53 -7.15 -1.04 1.03
C PRO A 53 -5.74 -1.50 1.42
N PHE A 54 -4.69 -1.07 0.72
CA PHE A 54 -3.30 -1.39 1.07
C PHE A 54 -2.80 -0.69 2.35
N MET A 55 -3.42 0.43 2.75
CA MET A 55 -3.01 1.20 3.94
C MET A 55 -4.18 1.59 4.84
N ASP A 56 -5.37 1.77 4.25
CA ASP A 56 -6.57 2.21 4.97
C ASP A 56 -7.39 1.00 5.42
N LEU A 57 -7.58 0.89 6.73
CA LEU A 57 -8.30 -0.22 7.35
C LEU A 57 -9.79 -0.21 6.97
N ASP A 58 -10.43 0.95 6.96
CA ASP A 58 -11.86 1.06 6.67
C ASP A 58 -12.12 0.73 5.19
N ALA A 59 -11.25 1.23 4.30
CA ALA A 59 -11.30 0.87 2.88
C ALA A 59 -11.08 -0.64 2.66
N ARG A 60 -10.20 -1.27 3.44
CA ARG A 60 -9.97 -2.72 3.39
C ARG A 60 -11.20 -3.50 3.86
N LEU A 61 -11.78 -3.16 5.00
CA LEU A 61 -12.97 -3.84 5.50
C LEU A 61 -14.13 -3.74 4.52
N ALA A 62 -14.36 -2.56 3.92
CA ALA A 62 -15.37 -2.40 2.88
C ALA A 62 -15.09 -3.26 1.63
N ALA A 63 -13.83 -3.41 1.24
CA ALA A 63 -13.43 -4.26 0.12
C ALA A 63 -13.59 -5.76 0.45
N MET A 64 -13.27 -6.18 1.67
CA MET A 64 -13.47 -7.54 2.16
C MET A 64 -14.96 -7.91 2.16
N ASP A 65 -15.82 -7.02 2.68
CA ASP A 65 -17.28 -7.19 2.70
C ASP A 65 -17.83 -7.34 1.27
N ALA A 66 -17.39 -6.48 0.34
CA ALA A 66 -17.80 -6.56 -1.06
C ALA A 66 -17.34 -7.85 -1.77
N ALA A 67 -16.27 -8.48 -1.27
CA ALA A 67 -15.69 -9.70 -1.79
C ALA A 67 -16.11 -10.98 -1.02
N ASP A 68 -17.00 -10.86 -0.02
CA ASP A 68 -17.44 -11.97 0.85
C ASP A 68 -16.28 -12.68 1.59
N ILE A 69 -15.28 -11.87 2.01
CA ILE A 69 -14.11 -12.32 2.79
C ILE A 69 -14.37 -12.10 4.28
N ASP A 70 -14.44 -13.19 5.05
CA ASP A 70 -14.67 -13.13 6.50
C ASP A 70 -13.37 -12.83 7.26
N LEU A 71 -12.25 -13.35 6.76
CA LEU A 71 -10.94 -13.26 7.41
C LEU A 71 -9.85 -13.15 6.35
N GLU A 72 -8.88 -12.28 6.60
CA GLU A 72 -7.72 -12.08 5.74
C GLU A 72 -6.44 -12.02 6.58
N VAL A 73 -5.47 -12.87 6.23
CA VAL A 73 -4.15 -12.87 6.87
C VAL A 73 -3.23 -11.93 6.09
N LEU A 74 -2.71 -10.91 6.79
CA LEU A 74 -1.86 -9.88 6.20
C LEU A 74 -0.38 -10.18 6.41
N SER A 75 0.39 -10.02 5.34
CA SER A 75 1.85 -9.95 5.39
C SER A 75 2.33 -8.56 4.94
N PRO A 76 3.52 -8.10 5.38
CA PRO A 76 4.11 -6.88 4.86
C PRO A 76 4.27 -7.00 3.34
N ASN A 77 3.95 -5.92 2.62
CA ASN A 77 4.22 -5.84 1.19
C ASN A 77 5.69 -6.20 0.95
N PRO A 78 6.02 -7.13 0.03
CA PRO A 78 7.39 -7.60 -0.21
C PRO A 78 8.35 -6.49 -0.65
N LEU A 79 7.82 -5.34 -1.06
CA LEU A 79 8.60 -4.15 -1.37
C LEU A 79 8.96 -3.33 -0.11
N THR A 80 8.38 -3.61 1.05
CA THR A 80 8.61 -2.86 2.30
C THR A 80 9.58 -3.52 3.27
N SER A 81 10.11 -4.71 2.94
CA SER A 81 10.97 -5.56 3.77
C SER A 81 12.44 -5.54 3.35
#